data_AF-A0A7W9AUF6-F1
#
_entry.id   AF-A0A7W9AUF6-F1
#
_cell.length_a   1.000
_cell.length_b   1.000
_cell.length_c   1.000
_cell.angle_alpha   90.00
_cell.angle_beta   90.00
_cell.angle_gamma   90.00
#
_symmetry.space_group_name_H-M   'P 1'
#
loop_
_entity.id
_entity.type
_entity.pdbx_description
1 polymer ?
#
loop_
_entity_poly.entity_id
_entity_poly.type
_entity_poly.pdbx_seq_one_letter_code
_entity_poly.pdbx_strand_id
1 'polypeptide(L)'
;MKVMCPICGQPALQTNTIWGMRNDCCGLWSWGGKKLVDAATHEARKAAHAAFDPLWRSGTLSRSEAYRHLRQVRNISEKSCHMAMMSKEMAAKVPAAVDKIKAGLNNVAA
;
A
#
# COMPACT_ATOMS: atom_id res chain seq x y z
N MET A 1 11.16 20.58 4.78
CA MET A 1 11.39 19.52 5.78
C MET A 1 12.21 18.42 5.13
N LYS A 2 13.38 18.08 5.68
CA LYS A 2 14.26 17.04 5.13
C LYS A 2 13.79 15.67 5.61
N VAL A 3 13.67 14.70 4.71
CA VAL A 3 13.38 13.30 5.09
C VAL A 3 14.65 12.69 5.65
N MET A 4 14.59 12.20 6.89
CA MET A 4 15.74 11.61 7.58
C MET A 4 15.80 10.10 7.33
N CYS A 5 17.00 9.58 7.08
CA CYS A 5 17.21 8.16 6.87
C CYS A 5 17.16 7.40 8.21
N PRO A 6 16.30 6.37 8.34
CA PRO A 6 16.24 5.59 9.58
C PRO A 6 17.45 4.66 9.77
N ILE A 7 18.28 4.46 8.74
CA ILE A 7 19.46 3.59 8.81
C ILE A 7 20.70 4.38 9.25
N CYS A 8 21.06 5.45 8.54
CA CYS A 8 22.29 6.21 8.81
C CYS A 8 22.08 7.51 9.58
N GLY A 9 20.83 7.92 9.83
CA GLY A 9 20.52 9.19 10.51
C GLY A 9 20.78 10.45 9.69
N GLN A 10 21.27 10.35 8.45
CA GLN A 10 21.53 11.49 7.58
C GLN A 10 20.28 11.90 6.79
N PRO A 11 20.20 13.16 6.33
CA PRO A 11 19.18 13.57 5.37
C PRO A 11 19.26 12.73 4.09
N ALA A 12 18.11 12.31 3.58
CA ALA A 12 18.04 11.61 2.30
C ALA A 12 18.49 12.49 1.14
N LEU A 13 19.11 11.90 0.12
CA LEU A 13 19.43 12.60 -1.11
C LEU A 13 18.12 12.94 -1.82
N GLN A 14 17.87 14.23 -2.04
CA GLN A 14 16.68 14.70 -2.74
C GLN A 14 17.02 14.93 -4.21
N THR A 15 16.27 14.32 -5.11
CA THR A 15 16.43 14.48 -6.56
C THR A 15 15.08 14.83 -7.18
N ASN A 16 15.03 15.95 -7.90
CA ASN A 16 13.85 16.30 -8.68
C ASN A 16 13.87 15.51 -9.99
N THR A 17 12.87 14.65 -10.15
CA THR A 17 12.63 13.92 -11.39
C THR A 17 11.46 14.54 -12.14
N ILE A 18 11.22 14.10 -13.38
CA ILE A 18 10.02 14.49 -14.14
C ILE A 18 8.71 14.10 -13.43
N TRP A 19 8.75 13.14 -12.50
CA TRP A 19 7.60 12.65 -11.71
C TRP A 19 7.48 13.34 -10.35
N GLY A 20 8.38 14.27 -10.04
CA GLY A 20 8.45 14.98 -8.77
C GLY A 20 9.67 14.64 -7.94
N MET A 21 9.65 15.08 -6.68
CA MET A 21 10.77 14.98 -5.74
C MET A 21 10.91 13.56 -5.20
N ARG A 22 12.03 12.91 -5.52
CA ARG A 22 12.44 11.61 -5.00
C ARG A 22 13.44 11.79 -3.87
N ASN A 23 13.35 10.95 -2.84
CA ASN A 23 14.31 10.89 -1.75
C ASN A 23 14.88 9.48 -1.70
N ASP A 24 16.20 9.36 -1.62
CA ASP A 24 16.89 8.07 -1.61
C ASP A 24 18.02 8.08 -0.57
N CYS A 25 18.17 6.99 0.19
CA CYS A 25 19.28 6.79 1.11
C CYS A 25 19.37 5.32 1.56
N CYS A 26 20.58 4.76 1.64
CA CYS A 26 20.82 3.41 2.20
C CYS A 26 19.92 2.30 1.60
N GLY A 27 19.63 2.35 0.29
CA GLY A 27 18.75 1.39 -0.38
C GLY A 27 17.25 1.59 -0.12
N LEU A 28 16.88 2.62 0.66
CA LEU A 28 15.50 3.04 0.89
C LEU A 28 15.16 4.24 0.02
N TRP A 29 13.89 4.36 -0.37
CA TRP A 29 13.43 5.51 -1.14
C TRP A 29 11.97 5.87 -0.92
N SER A 30 11.61 7.13 -1.19
CA SER A 30 10.24 7.63 -1.13
C SER A 30 10.02 8.86 -2.01
N TRP A 31 8.75 9.07 -2.42
CA TRP A 31 8.32 10.30 -3.09
C TRP A 31 7.91 11.38 -2.09
N GLY A 32 8.23 12.64 -2.38
CA GLY A 32 7.77 13.81 -1.63
C GLY A 32 8.27 13.82 -0.18
N GLY A 33 7.40 14.13 0.78
CA GLY A 33 7.73 14.15 2.21
C GLY A 33 7.54 12.82 2.94
N LYS A 34 7.43 11.69 2.22
CA LYS A 34 7.08 10.39 2.82
C LYS A 34 8.27 9.69 3.46
N LYS A 35 8.00 8.78 4.40
CA LYS A 35 9.03 7.90 5.00
C LYS A 35 9.70 7.03 3.95
N LEU A 36 11.02 6.91 4.01
CA LEU A 36 11.81 6.00 3.18
C LEU A 36 11.46 4.55 3.50
N VAL A 37 11.32 3.71 2.47
CA VAL A 37 11.11 2.27 2.62
C VAL A 37 11.93 1.51 1.58
N ASP A 38 12.18 0.23 1.84
CA ASP A 38 12.96 -0.63 0.96
C ASP A 38 12.18 -1.03 -0.31
N ALA A 39 12.92 -1.55 -1.29
CA ALA A 39 12.34 -2.03 -2.55
C ALA A 39 11.30 -3.14 -2.33
N ALA A 40 11.53 -4.06 -1.38
CA ALA A 40 10.62 -5.16 -1.09
C ALA A 40 9.25 -4.66 -0.58
N THR A 41 9.23 -3.61 0.24
CA THR A 41 8.02 -2.96 0.72
C THR A 41 7.27 -2.28 -0.43
N HIS A 42 7.98 -1.61 -1.34
CA HIS A 42 7.36 -1.03 -2.54
C HIS A 42 6.72 -2.08 -3.43
N GLU A 43 7.41 -3.19 -3.71
CA GLU A 43 6.86 -4.29 -4.51
C GLU A 43 5.67 -4.97 -3.82
N ALA A 44 5.73 -5.18 -2.51
CA ALA A 44 4.59 -5.73 -1.75
C ALA A 44 3.36 -4.81 -1.81
N ARG A 45 3.55 -3.48 -1.70
CA ARG A 45 2.46 -2.50 -1.84
C ARG A 45 1.92 -2.44 -3.26
N LYS A 46 2.78 -2.57 -4.27
CA LYS A 46 2.38 -2.63 -5.68
C LYS A 46 1.53 -3.87 -5.97
N ALA A 47 1.94 -5.04 -5.47
CA ALA A 47 1.16 -6.27 -5.59
C ALA A 47 -0.19 -6.18 -4.85
N ALA A 48 -0.20 -5.57 -3.66
CA ALA A 48 -1.43 -5.30 -2.91
C ALA A 48 -2.40 -4.43 -3.72
N HIS A 49 -1.92 -3.34 -4.33
CA HIS A 49 -2.72 -2.49 -5.20
C HIS A 49 -3.21 -3.23 -6.44
N ALA A 50 -2.36 -4.01 -7.11
CA ALA A 50 -2.73 -4.77 -8.30
C ALA A 50 -3.88 -5.76 -8.03
N ALA A 51 -3.89 -6.40 -6.86
CA ALA A 51 -4.97 -7.30 -6.45
C ALA A 51 -6.22 -6.54 -6.00
N PHE A 52 -6.05 -5.46 -5.22
CA PHE A 52 -7.15 -4.77 -4.56
C PHE A 52 -7.89 -3.78 -5.46
N ASP A 53 -7.17 -3.00 -6.29
CA ASP A 53 -7.75 -1.96 -7.12
C ASP A 53 -8.86 -2.46 -8.06
N PRO A 54 -8.76 -3.66 -8.67
CA PRO A 54 -9.85 -4.23 -9.47
C PRO A 54 -11.18 -4.37 -8.73
N LEU A 55 -11.20 -4.54 -7.41
CA LEU A 55 -12.45 -4.66 -6.63
C LEU A 55 -13.34 -3.43 -6.77
N TRP A 56 -12.75 -2.24 -6.89
CA TRP A 56 -13.49 -0.98 -6.99
C TRP A 56 -13.37 -0.32 -8.35
N ARG A 57 -12.34 -0.62 -9.14
CA ARG A 57 -12.21 -0.11 -10.51
C ARG A 57 -13.18 -0.77 -11.49
N SER A 58 -13.65 -1.99 -11.21
CA SER A 58 -14.69 -2.65 -12.02
C SER A 58 -16.08 -2.02 -11.84
N GLY A 59 -16.28 -1.21 -10.79
CA GLY A 59 -17.60 -0.73 -10.38
C GLY A 59 -18.43 -1.72 -9.56
N THR A 60 -17.93 -2.93 -9.30
CA THR A 60 -18.62 -3.95 -8.48
C THR A 60 -18.75 -3.51 -7.03
N LEU A 61 -17.73 -2.84 -6.50
CA LEU A 61 -17.77 -2.17 -5.20
C LEU A 61 -17.40 -0.70 -5.38
N SER A 62 -17.94 0.18 -4.53
CA SER A 62 -17.31 1.47 -4.34
C SER A 62 -15.94 1.30 -3.67
N ARG A 63 -15.05 2.27 -3.87
CA ARG A 63 -13.73 2.27 -3.23
C ARG A 63 -13.83 2.17 -1.70
N SER A 64 -14.79 2.87 -1.10
CA SER A 64 -15.05 2.85 0.34
C SER A 64 -15.51 1.47 0.82
N GLU A 65 -16.35 0.78 0.06
CA GLU A 65 -16.78 -0.59 0.35
C GLU A 65 -15.64 -1.58 0.23
N ALA A 66 -14.81 -1.48 -0.81
CA ALA A 66 -13.63 -2.34 -0.94
C ALA A 66 -12.71 -2.22 0.30
N TYR A 67 -12.47 -0.99 0.78
CA TYR A 67 -11.70 -0.78 2.01
C TYR A 67 -12.43 -1.27 3.28
N ARG A 68 -13.77 -1.22 3.32
CA ARG A 68 -14.57 -1.81 4.41
C ARG A 68 -14.39 -3.33 4.44
N HIS A 69 -14.53 -4.01 3.31
CA HIS A 69 -14.34 -5.46 3.23
C HIS A 69 -12.92 -5.88 3.59
N LEU A 70 -11.91 -5.14 3.13
CA LEU A 70 -10.52 -5.42 3.50
C LEU A 70 -10.29 -5.31 5.01
N ARG A 71 -10.85 -4.28 5.67
CA ARG A 71 -10.79 -4.14 7.13
C ARG A 71 -11.40 -5.32 7.85
N GLN A 72 -12.58 -5.76 7.41
CA GLN A 72 -13.30 -6.87 8.02
C GLN A 72 -12.52 -8.19 7.91
N VAL A 73 -12.05 -8.54 6.71
CA VAL A 73 -11.31 -9.79 6.46
C VAL A 73 -9.96 -9.82 7.19
N ARG A 74 -9.32 -8.66 7.34
CA ARG A 74 -8.00 -8.53 7.97
C ARG A 74 -8.06 -8.19 9.45
N ASN A 75 -9.23 -7.85 9.98
CA ASN A 75 -9.44 -7.30 11.32
C ASN A 75 -8.49 -6.13 11.64
N ILE A 76 -8.41 -5.14 10.74
CA ILE A 76 -7.54 -3.96 10.91
C ILE A 76 -8.33 -2.66 11.01
N SER A 77 -7.77 -1.70 11.73
CA SER A 77 -8.33 -0.35 11.85
C SER A 77 -8.25 0.42 10.53
N GLU A 78 -9.09 1.46 10.40
CA GLU A 78 -9.11 2.33 9.22
C GLU A 78 -7.76 2.98 8.92
N LYS A 79 -7.12 3.52 9.95
CA LYS A 79 -5.78 4.15 9.83
C LYS A 79 -4.73 3.17 9.29
N SER A 80 -4.85 1.88 9.62
CA SER A 80 -3.91 0.83 9.21
C SER A 80 -4.25 0.22 7.84
N CYS A 81 -5.41 0.58 7.28
CA CYS A 81 -5.93 0.01 6.03
C CYS A 81 -5.39 0.73 4.78
N HIS A 82 -4.76 1.90 4.93
CA HIS A 82 -4.13 2.57 3.81
C HIS A 82 -2.89 1.80 3.34
N MET A 83 -2.95 1.18 2.16
CA MET A 83 -1.87 0.39 1.59
C MET A 83 -0.54 1.14 1.48
N ALA A 84 -0.58 2.46 1.24
CA ALA A 84 0.62 3.31 1.23
C ALA A 84 1.37 3.36 2.58
N MET A 85 0.70 2.97 3.68
CA MET A 85 1.24 2.96 5.04
C MET A 85 1.51 1.55 5.57
N MET A 86 1.12 0.50 4.84
CA MET A 86 1.31 -0.88 5.27
C MET A 86 2.80 -1.26 5.32
N SER A 87 3.17 -2.08 6.30
CA SER A 87 4.46 -2.79 6.26
C SER A 87 4.47 -3.80 5.10
N LYS A 88 5.65 -4.30 4.75
CA LYS A 88 5.82 -5.38 3.77
C LYS A 88 4.94 -6.60 4.10
N GLU A 89 4.92 -7.02 5.36
CA GLU A 89 4.18 -8.19 5.85
C GLU A 89 2.67 -7.98 5.79
N MET A 90 2.21 -6.76 6.03
CA MET A 90 0.80 -6.41 5.90
C MET A 90 0.37 -6.39 4.44
N ALA A 91 1.15 -5.72 3.58
CA ALA A 91 0.86 -5.59 2.15
C ALA A 91 0.88 -6.95 1.44
N ALA A 92 1.84 -7.83 1.77
CA ALA A 92 1.93 -9.17 1.22
C ALA A 92 0.70 -10.06 1.49
N LYS A 93 -0.09 -9.73 2.53
CA LYS A 93 -1.31 -10.47 2.88
C LYS A 93 -2.58 -9.93 2.20
N VAL A 94 -2.50 -8.81 1.47
CA VAL A 94 -3.66 -8.21 0.79
C VAL A 94 -4.21 -9.09 -0.34
N PRO A 95 -3.39 -9.68 -1.23
CA PRO A 95 -3.92 -10.54 -2.31
C PRO A 95 -4.80 -11.69 -1.79
N ALA A 96 -4.34 -12.43 -0.78
CA ALA A 96 -5.12 -13.50 -0.16
C ALA A 96 -6.42 -12.99 0.50
N ALA A 97 -6.44 -11.75 1.00
CA ALA A 97 -7.66 -11.15 1.53
C ALA A 97 -8.64 -10.76 0.42
N VAL A 98 -8.13 -10.26 -0.71
CA VAL A 98 -8.93 -9.99 -1.91
C VAL A 98 -9.62 -11.26 -2.40
N ASP A 99 -8.92 -12.40 -2.42
CA ASP A 99 -9.52 -13.67 -2.84
C ASP A 99 -10.69 -14.09 -1.94
N LYS A 100 -10.54 -13.91 -0.62
CA LYS A 100 -11.64 -14.13 0.35
C LYS A 100 -12.82 -13.18 0.11
N ILE A 101 -12.55 -11.91 -0.21
CA ILE A 101 -13.61 -10.93 -0.53
C ILE A 101 -14.36 -11.37 -1.79
N LYS A 102 -13.65 -11.74 -2.86
CA LYS A 102 -14.27 -12.21 -4.11
C LYS A 102 -15.11 -13.46 -3.89
N ALA A 103 -14.60 -14.44 -3.15
CA ALA A 103 -15.36 -15.63 -2.80
C ALA A 103 -16.63 -15.30 -2.01
N GLY A 104 -16.55 -14.38 -1.04
CA GLY A 104 -17.71 -13.92 -0.28
C GLY A 104 -18.75 -13.19 -1.13
N LEU A 105 -18.33 -12.38 -2.11
CA LEU A 105 -19.25 -11.68 -3.01
C LEU A 105 -20.00 -12.65 -3.93
N ASN A 106 -19.31 -13.67 -4.46
CA ASN A 106 -19.94 -14.66 -5.34
C ASN A 106 -21.00 -15.50 -4.59
N ASN A 107 -20.81 -15.75 -3.29
CA ASN A 107 -21.76 -16.51 -2.48
C ASN A 107 -23.02 -15.72 -2.08
N VAL A 108 -23.07 -14.40 -2.30
CA VAL A 108 -24.25 -13.56 -2.04
C VAL A 108 -25.07 -13.33 -3.32
N ALA A 109 -24.45 -13.54 -4.48
CA ALA A 109 -25.08 -13.35 -5.79
C ALA A 109 -25.68 -14.64 -6.39
N ALA A 110 -25.54 -15.78 -5.71
CA ALA A 110 -26.10 -17.09 -6.07
C ALA A 110 -27.27 -17.45 -5.14
#